data_AF-A0A7V3WK96-F1
#
_entry.id   AF-A0A7V3WK96-F1
#
_cell.length_a   1.000
_cell.length_b   1.000
_cell.length_c   1.000
_cell.angle_alpha   90.00
_cell.angle_beta   90.00
_cell.angle_gamma   90.00
#
_symmetry.space_group_name_H-M   'P 1'
#
loop_
_entity.id
_entity.type
_entity.pdbx_description
1 polymer ?
#
loop_
_entity_poly.entity_id
_entity_poly.type
_entity_poly.pdbx_seq_one_letter_code
_entity_poly.pdbx_strand_id
1 'polypeptide(L)'
;MRKFMTVLLTLAMVLGTVAYASPSQPVYQACNYMPPNEEGIAKLLVRQGVLDKNADEEEVYEAVRAYVNKKMAPKPTEIYDQKQMFEKIREKAEGKANIKNMIQDRKNGKKSYKHEGKKDKNWTVHEREYKGEVKEVKLLVLLAEFSDDEYAAGPLHNEIEAPGPDNNSDFWVNDFSREHYEKMLFTEGGYDAIDQNGDTLHLDS
;
A
#
# COMPACT_ATOMS: atom_id res chain seq x y z
N MET A 1 -24.88 -23.04 -74.79
CA MET A 1 -24.28 -21.73 -75.10
C MET A 1 -24.07 -20.97 -73.81
N ARG A 2 -22.81 -20.61 -73.54
CA ARG A 2 -22.33 -19.58 -72.59
C ARG A 2 -22.71 -19.77 -71.11
N LYS A 3 -21.83 -19.63 -70.11
CA LYS A 3 -20.42 -19.26 -69.96
C LYS A 3 -20.13 -19.42 -68.45
N PHE A 4 -18.92 -19.86 -68.08
CA PHE A 4 -18.08 -19.49 -66.90
C PHE A 4 -18.77 -19.22 -65.54
N MET A 5 -18.27 -19.59 -64.36
CA MET A 5 -16.96 -20.06 -63.92
C MET A 5 -17.12 -20.50 -62.46
N THR A 6 -16.42 -21.55 -62.08
CA THR A 6 -15.93 -21.81 -60.73
C THR A 6 -15.25 -20.57 -60.16
N VAL A 7 -15.59 -20.17 -58.93
CA VAL A 7 -14.64 -19.47 -58.04
C VAL A 7 -14.75 -20.11 -56.66
N LEU A 8 -13.63 -20.74 -56.28
CA LEU A 8 -13.39 -21.38 -54.99
C LEU A 8 -13.60 -20.38 -53.84
N LEU A 9 -14.30 -20.85 -52.82
CA LEU A 9 -14.38 -20.25 -51.50
C LEU A 9 -13.03 -20.43 -50.78
N THR A 10 -12.13 -19.45 -50.86
CA THR A 10 -10.96 -19.37 -49.97
C THR A 10 -11.26 -18.43 -48.82
N LEU A 11 -11.63 -19.03 -47.69
CA LEU A 11 -11.78 -18.40 -46.38
C LEU A 11 -10.37 -18.01 -45.87
N ALA A 12 -9.97 -16.76 -46.08
CA ALA A 12 -8.79 -16.20 -45.42
C ALA A 12 -9.20 -15.66 -44.04
N MET A 13 -9.13 -16.49 -43.00
CA MET A 13 -9.06 -16.01 -41.62
C MET A 13 -7.71 -15.32 -41.43
N VAL A 14 -7.69 -14.00 -41.57
CA VAL A 14 -6.58 -13.18 -41.07
C VAL A 14 -6.75 -13.11 -39.56
N LEU A 15 -6.08 -14.01 -38.84
CA LEU A 15 -5.84 -13.88 -37.40
C LEU A 15 -4.86 -12.72 -37.20
N GLY A 16 -5.39 -11.50 -37.18
CA GLY A 16 -4.68 -10.34 -36.67
C GLY A 16 -4.50 -10.51 -35.16
N THR A 17 -3.38 -11.06 -34.73
CA THR A 17 -2.95 -10.91 -33.34
C THR A 17 -2.60 -9.43 -33.14
N VAL A 18 -3.57 -8.66 -32.65
CA VAL A 18 -3.26 -7.35 -32.06
C VAL A 18 -2.52 -7.67 -30.77
N ALA A 19 -1.18 -7.67 -30.83
CA ALA A 19 -0.38 -7.62 -29.63
C ALA A 19 -0.67 -6.27 -28.99
N TYR A 20 -1.57 -6.25 -28.00
CA TYR A 20 -1.65 -5.15 -27.07
C TYR A 20 -0.31 -5.10 -26.34
N ALA A 21 0.61 -4.30 -26.88
CA ALA A 21 1.74 -3.82 -26.11
C ALA A 21 1.12 -2.95 -25.01
N SER A 22 0.87 -3.57 -23.85
CA SER A 22 0.58 -2.82 -22.64
C SER A 22 1.71 -1.80 -22.48
N PRO A 23 1.41 -0.49 -22.44
CA PRO A 23 2.46 0.50 -22.26
C PRO A 23 3.24 0.10 -21.01
N SER A 24 4.54 -0.11 -21.17
CA SER A 24 5.43 -0.39 -20.05
C SER A 24 5.24 0.73 -19.04
N GLN A 25 4.54 0.44 -17.96
CA GLN A 25 4.39 1.35 -16.84
C GLN A 25 5.82 1.77 -16.46
N PRO A 26 6.12 3.08 -16.38
CA PRO A 26 7.43 3.51 -15.93
C PRO A 26 7.69 2.82 -14.60
N VAL A 27 8.85 2.17 -14.49
CA VAL A 27 9.28 1.53 -13.25
C VAL A 27 9.44 2.68 -12.25
N TYR A 28 8.39 2.95 -11.48
CA TYR A 28 8.46 3.86 -10.36
C TYR A 28 9.51 3.31 -9.42
N GLN A 29 10.62 4.04 -9.35
CA GLN A 29 11.66 3.84 -8.36
C GLN A 29 10.96 3.77 -7.00
N ALA A 30 11.07 2.63 -6.31
CA ALA A 30 10.30 2.32 -5.11
C ALA A 30 10.71 3.24 -3.95
N CYS A 31 10.23 4.47 -3.98
CA CYS A 31 10.10 5.33 -2.81
C CYS A 31 8.83 4.86 -2.11
N ASN A 32 8.92 4.45 -0.84
CA ASN A 32 7.82 4.17 0.09
C ASN A 32 6.48 4.84 -0.27
N TYR A 33 5.69 4.24 -1.14
CA TYR A 33 4.40 4.77 -1.55
C TYR A 33 3.33 3.89 -0.93
N MET A 34 2.71 4.39 0.13
CA MET A 34 1.43 3.83 0.57
C MET A 34 0.40 4.26 -0.48
N PRO A 35 -0.31 3.33 -1.14
CA PRO A 35 -1.29 3.70 -2.14
C PRO A 35 -2.35 4.62 -1.51
N PRO A 36 -2.85 5.62 -2.26
CA PRO A 36 -3.90 6.49 -1.75
C PRO A 36 -5.15 5.67 -1.41
N ASN A 37 -5.83 6.04 -0.34
CA ASN A 37 -7.16 5.51 -0.03
C ASN A 37 -8.19 6.18 -0.97
N GLU A 38 -8.42 5.56 -2.14
CA GLU A 38 -9.32 6.09 -3.17
C GLU A 38 -10.77 6.25 -2.67
N GLU A 39 -11.26 5.31 -1.85
CA GLU A 39 -12.61 5.37 -1.27
C GLU A 39 -12.75 6.54 -0.30
N GLY A 40 -11.77 6.73 0.60
CA GLY A 40 -11.74 7.86 1.51
C GLY A 40 -11.69 9.21 0.79
N ILE A 41 -10.96 9.26 -0.34
CA ILE A 41 -10.92 10.46 -1.19
C ILE A 41 -12.28 10.69 -1.85
N ALA A 42 -12.94 9.66 -2.38
CA ALA A 42 -14.27 9.79 -2.96
C ALA A 42 -15.28 10.33 -1.93
N LYS A 43 -15.32 9.76 -0.71
CA LYS A 43 -16.16 10.25 0.40
C LYS A 43 -15.89 11.71 0.75
N LEU A 44 -14.60 12.11 0.78
CA LEU A 44 -14.20 13.50 0.99
C LEU A 44 -14.75 14.42 -0.11
N LEU A 45 -14.62 14.04 -1.38
CA LEU A 45 -15.07 14.84 -2.52
C LEU A 45 -16.60 15.01 -2.53
N VAL A 46 -17.35 13.98 -2.14
CA VAL A 46 -18.81 14.08 -1.93
C VAL A 46 -19.13 15.05 -0.79
N ARG A 47 -18.46 14.93 0.37
CA ARG A 47 -18.67 15.81 1.52
C ARG A 47 -18.35 17.28 1.20
N GLN A 48 -17.37 17.52 0.34
CA GLN A 48 -17.01 18.87 -0.13
C GLN A 48 -17.97 19.41 -1.21
N GLY A 49 -18.93 18.59 -1.69
CA GLY A 49 -19.83 18.94 -2.78
C GLY A 49 -19.15 19.02 -4.15
N VAL A 50 -17.95 18.45 -4.29
CA VAL A 50 -17.21 18.37 -5.56
C VAL A 50 -17.75 17.25 -6.44
N LEU A 51 -18.20 16.16 -5.81
CA LEU A 51 -18.75 14.98 -6.46
C LEU A 51 -20.21 14.78 -6.00
N ASP A 52 -21.12 14.42 -6.91
CA ASP A 52 -22.49 14.08 -6.53
C ASP A 52 -22.53 12.75 -5.77
N LYS A 53 -23.43 12.62 -4.79
CA LYS A 53 -23.59 11.39 -4.01
C LYS A 53 -24.05 10.18 -4.85
N ASN A 54 -24.62 10.43 -6.03
CA ASN A 54 -25.08 9.41 -6.98
C ASN A 54 -24.23 9.40 -8.27
N ALA A 55 -23.04 10.02 -8.26
CA ALA A 55 -22.12 9.97 -9.40
C ALA A 55 -21.83 8.53 -9.80
N ASP A 56 -21.65 8.29 -11.09
CA ASP A 56 -21.33 6.95 -11.58
C ASP A 56 -19.86 6.56 -11.27
N GLU A 57 -19.55 5.28 -11.44
CA GLU A 57 -18.22 4.75 -11.12
C GLU A 57 -17.08 5.42 -11.92
N GLU A 58 -17.34 5.83 -13.16
CA GLU A 58 -16.35 6.48 -14.03
C GLU A 58 -16.10 7.92 -13.60
N GLU A 59 -17.16 8.65 -13.25
CA GLU A 59 -17.09 9.99 -12.68
C GLU A 59 -16.31 10.01 -11.34
N VAL A 60 -16.62 9.05 -10.46
CA VAL A 60 -15.90 8.85 -9.19
C VAL A 60 -14.41 8.62 -9.47
N TYR A 61 -14.10 7.71 -10.38
CA TYR A 61 -12.73 7.35 -10.72
C TYR A 61 -11.91 8.54 -11.23
N GLU A 62 -12.44 9.27 -12.21
CA GLU A 62 -11.74 10.42 -12.80
C GLU A 62 -11.59 11.56 -11.78
N ALA A 63 -12.59 11.79 -10.92
CA ALA A 63 -12.51 12.80 -9.86
C ALA A 63 -11.43 12.46 -8.81
N VAL A 64 -11.39 11.21 -8.34
CA VAL A 64 -10.35 10.73 -7.40
C VAL A 64 -8.97 10.84 -8.02
N ARG A 65 -8.81 10.36 -9.26
CA ARG A 65 -7.55 10.43 -10.00
C ARG A 65 -7.08 11.88 -10.16
N ALA A 66 -7.97 12.79 -10.55
CA ALA A 66 -7.66 14.21 -10.68
C ALA A 66 -7.22 14.82 -9.34
N TYR A 67 -7.89 14.47 -8.24
CA TYR A 67 -7.52 14.90 -6.90
C TYR A 67 -6.12 14.42 -6.50
N VAL A 68 -5.84 13.11 -6.66
CA VAL A 68 -4.54 12.52 -6.35
C VAL A 68 -3.45 13.19 -7.18
N ASN A 69 -3.64 13.31 -8.49
CA ASN A 69 -2.65 13.96 -9.37
C ASN A 69 -2.38 15.42 -8.97
N LYS A 70 -3.41 16.17 -8.58
CA LYS A 70 -3.27 17.56 -8.14
C LYS A 70 -2.50 17.67 -6.82
N LYS A 71 -2.73 16.76 -5.86
CA LYS A 71 -2.12 16.79 -4.52
C LYS A 71 -0.73 16.17 -4.49
N MET A 72 -0.50 15.16 -5.32
CA MET A 72 0.78 14.45 -5.48
C MET A 72 1.65 15.03 -6.58
N ALA A 73 1.17 16.05 -7.31
CA ALA A 73 2.00 16.79 -8.26
C ALA A 73 3.26 17.27 -7.53
N PRO A 74 4.46 17.02 -8.08
CA PRO A 74 5.69 17.47 -7.48
C PRO A 74 5.63 18.99 -7.33
N LYS A 75 5.56 19.46 -6.08
CA LYS A 75 5.73 20.89 -5.80
C LYS A 75 7.17 21.24 -6.20
N PRO A 76 7.42 22.40 -6.84
CA PRO A 76 8.79 22.85 -7.06
C PRO A 76 9.46 22.89 -5.69
N THR A 77 10.41 21.98 -5.49
CA THR A 77 11.19 21.91 -4.26
C THR A 77 12.02 23.17 -4.19
N GLU A 78 11.87 23.93 -3.10
CA GLU A 78 12.95 24.83 -2.70
C GLU A 78 14.20 23.99 -2.60
N ILE A 79 15.25 24.36 -3.33
CA ILE A 79 16.52 23.65 -3.37
C ILE A 79 17.21 23.87 -2.03
N TYR A 80 16.82 23.10 -1.03
CA TYR A 80 17.66 22.87 0.14
C TYR A 80 18.85 22.02 -0.32
N ASP A 81 20.05 22.23 0.24
CA ASP A 81 21.26 21.42 -0.04
C ASP A 81 21.10 20.00 0.54
N GLN A 82 20.11 19.26 0.04
CA GLN A 82 19.85 17.87 0.36
C GLN A 82 20.99 16.97 -0.13
N LYS A 83 21.82 17.46 -1.06
CA LYS A 83 22.92 16.70 -1.66
C LYS A 83 23.93 16.27 -0.60
N GLN A 84 24.33 17.15 0.31
CA GLN A 84 25.25 16.77 1.40
C GLN A 84 24.67 15.72 2.35
N MET A 85 23.36 15.76 2.64
CA MET A 85 22.71 14.81 3.54
C MET A 85 22.51 13.45 2.86
N PHE A 86 22.05 13.43 1.61
CA PHE A 86 21.89 12.21 0.83
C PHE A 86 23.22 11.52 0.54
N GLU A 87 24.28 12.25 0.23
CA GLU A 87 25.62 11.66 0.03
C GLU A 87 26.14 11.01 1.32
N LYS A 88 25.97 11.65 2.49
CA LYS A 88 26.34 11.05 3.80
C LYS A 88 25.50 9.83 4.16
N ILE A 89 24.22 9.81 3.81
CA ILE A 89 23.34 8.65 4.03
C ILE A 89 23.74 7.50 3.10
N ARG A 90 24.02 7.81 1.83
CA ARG A 90 24.41 6.85 0.80
C ARG A 90 25.76 6.21 1.12
N GLU A 91 26.77 6.99 1.52
CA GLU A 91 28.07 6.48 1.96
C GLU A 91 27.94 5.49 3.13
N LYS A 92 27.03 5.77 4.08
CA LYS A 92 26.74 4.88 5.22
C LYS A 92 25.93 3.63 4.84
N ALA A 93 25.06 3.72 3.83
CA ALA A 93 24.20 2.63 3.38
C ALA A 93 24.92 1.66 2.41
N GLU A 94 25.72 2.19 1.48
CA GLU A 94 26.49 1.40 0.52
C GLU A 94 27.58 0.55 1.21
N GLY A 95 28.06 0.96 2.39
CA GLY A 95 29.00 0.18 3.20
C GLY A 95 28.42 -1.09 3.85
N LYS A 96 27.09 -1.33 3.82
CA LYS A 96 26.45 -2.43 4.57
C LYS A 96 25.58 -3.38 3.75
N ALA A 97 25.13 -3.00 2.55
CA ALA A 97 24.19 -3.80 1.78
C ALA A 97 24.90 -4.63 0.69
N ASN A 98 25.61 -5.70 1.07
CA ASN A 98 26.07 -6.70 0.11
C ASN A 98 24.93 -7.70 -0.17
N ILE A 99 23.84 -7.21 -0.78
CA ILE A 99 22.61 -7.99 -1.07
C ILE A 99 22.92 -9.23 -1.92
N LYS A 100 24.00 -9.18 -2.73
CA LYS A 100 24.50 -10.32 -3.51
C LYS A 100 24.91 -11.53 -2.67
N ASN A 101 25.21 -11.35 -1.39
CA ASN A 101 25.59 -12.44 -0.49
C ASN A 101 24.40 -12.98 0.33
N MET A 102 23.30 -12.23 0.49
CA MET A 102 22.09 -12.74 1.17
C MET A 102 21.29 -13.75 0.33
N ILE A 103 21.47 -13.80 -0.99
CA ILE A 103 20.84 -14.79 -1.87
C ILE A 103 21.78 -16.01 -2.12
N GLN A 104 22.95 -16.09 -1.47
CA GLN A 104 23.93 -17.15 -1.76
C GLN A 104 23.58 -18.53 -1.20
N ASP A 105 22.58 -18.65 -0.32
CA ASP A 105 22.08 -19.96 0.11
C ASP A 105 21.04 -20.56 -0.85
N ARG A 106 20.66 -19.86 -1.93
CA ARG A 106 19.93 -20.46 -3.07
C ARG A 106 20.83 -21.16 -4.10
N LYS A 107 22.10 -21.43 -3.76
CA LYS A 107 22.99 -22.27 -4.59
C LYS A 107 22.72 -23.77 -4.51
N ASN A 108 21.65 -24.20 -3.82
CA ASN A 108 21.09 -25.54 -3.99
C ASN A 108 19.89 -25.54 -4.96
N GLY A 109 20.08 -24.98 -6.15
CA GLY A 109 19.35 -25.37 -7.36
C GLY A 109 19.76 -26.74 -7.90
N LYS A 110 20.32 -27.63 -7.06
CA LYS A 110 20.37 -29.05 -7.35
C LYS A 110 18.94 -29.55 -7.22
N LYS A 111 18.32 -29.86 -8.36
CA LYS A 111 17.02 -30.55 -8.49
C LYS A 111 16.84 -31.53 -7.33
N SER A 112 16.09 -31.12 -6.31
CA SER A 112 15.71 -31.98 -5.20
C SER A 112 14.77 -33.01 -5.78
N TYR A 113 15.29 -34.23 -5.96
CA TYR A 113 14.64 -35.52 -6.07
C TYR A 113 13.30 -35.56 -6.83
N LYS A 114 13.24 -36.39 -7.88
CA LYS A 114 11.98 -36.97 -8.34
C LYS A 114 11.21 -37.43 -7.09
N HIS A 115 10.15 -36.73 -6.72
CA HIS A 115 9.20 -37.19 -5.72
C HIS A 115 8.30 -38.23 -6.40
N GLU A 116 8.90 -39.35 -6.82
CA GLU A 116 8.15 -40.57 -7.06
C GLU A 116 7.76 -41.11 -5.68
N GLY A 117 6.51 -40.85 -5.31
CA GLY A 117 5.90 -41.45 -4.13
C GLY A 117 6.12 -40.67 -2.82
N LYS A 118 5.40 -39.55 -2.66
CA LYS A 118 4.69 -39.15 -1.44
C LYS A 118 3.99 -37.80 -1.65
N LYS A 119 2.70 -37.86 -1.99
CA LYS A 119 1.79 -36.73 -1.77
C LYS A 119 1.44 -36.73 -0.28
N ASP A 120 2.39 -36.41 0.59
CA ASP A 120 2.10 -36.23 2.00
C ASP A 120 1.36 -34.90 2.14
N LYS A 121 0.03 -34.96 2.11
CA LYS A 121 -0.89 -33.81 2.17
C LYS A 121 -0.95 -33.15 3.57
N ASN A 122 -0.16 -33.63 4.53
CA ASN A 122 -0.16 -33.18 5.92
C ASN A 122 1.18 -32.51 6.26
N TRP A 123 1.54 -31.44 5.55
CA TRP A 123 2.64 -30.60 6.00
C TRP A 123 2.13 -29.66 7.09
N THR A 124 2.66 -29.81 8.30
CA THR A 124 2.43 -28.89 9.41
C THR A 124 3.61 -27.94 9.54
N VAL A 125 3.34 -26.65 9.61
CA VAL A 125 4.35 -25.64 9.90
C VAL A 125 4.51 -25.55 11.41
N HIS A 126 5.73 -25.69 11.89
CA HIS A 126 6.08 -25.48 13.29
C HIS A 126 7.03 -24.30 13.38
N GLU A 127 6.68 -23.32 14.20
CA GLU A 127 7.60 -22.26 14.58
C GLU A 127 8.81 -22.88 15.31
N ARG A 128 10.01 -22.40 15.01
CA ARG A 128 11.25 -22.85 15.66
C ARG A 128 11.78 -21.73 16.51
N GLU A 129 12.27 -22.09 17.70
CA GLU A 129 12.94 -21.15 18.59
C GLU A 129 14.08 -20.41 17.87
N TYR A 130 14.03 -19.07 17.88
CA TYR A 130 15.08 -18.23 17.34
C TYR A 130 16.26 -18.18 18.31
N LYS A 131 17.46 -18.56 17.83
CA LYS A 131 18.70 -18.61 18.63
C LYS A 131 19.74 -17.55 18.25
N GLY A 132 19.38 -16.65 17.33
CA GLY A 132 20.25 -15.58 16.90
C GLY A 132 20.23 -14.40 17.86
N GLU A 133 21.08 -13.42 17.58
CA GLU A 133 21.02 -12.13 18.29
C GLU A 133 19.72 -11.39 17.93
N VAL A 134 19.06 -10.84 18.95
CA VAL A 134 17.91 -9.95 18.77
C VAL A 134 18.42 -8.52 18.70
N LYS A 135 18.06 -7.80 17.63
CA LYS A 135 18.46 -6.41 17.45
C LYS A 135 17.34 -5.48 17.88
N GLU A 136 17.57 -4.79 18.98
CA GLU A 136 16.67 -3.75 19.46
C GLU A 136 16.93 -2.41 18.75
N VAL A 137 15.86 -1.68 18.46
CA VAL A 137 15.91 -0.34 17.88
C VAL A 137 15.08 0.61 18.73
N LYS A 138 15.51 1.87 18.79
CA LYS A 138 14.76 2.93 19.47
C LYS A 138 13.93 3.67 18.44
N LEU A 139 12.62 3.72 18.66
CA LEU A 139 11.67 4.46 17.85
C LEU A 139 11.23 5.71 18.61
N LEU A 140 11.19 6.85 17.92
CA LEU A 140 10.64 8.11 18.43
C LEU A 140 9.33 8.36 17.71
N VAL A 141 8.24 8.41 18.46
CA VAL A 141 6.90 8.77 17.98
C VAL A 141 6.58 10.17 18.48
N LEU A 142 6.19 11.06 17.57
CA LEU A 142 5.78 12.43 17.89
C LEU A 142 4.27 12.54 17.71
N LEU A 143 3.55 12.81 18.80
CA LEU A 143 2.14 13.19 18.76
C LEU A 143 2.09 14.72 18.74
N ALA A 144 1.47 15.28 17.70
CA ALA A 144 1.43 16.72 17.49
C ALA A 144 0.01 17.16 17.17
N GLU A 145 -0.40 18.25 17.79
CA GLU A 145 -1.67 18.92 17.59
C GLU A 145 -1.40 20.35 17.17
N PHE A 146 -2.34 20.95 16.45
CA PHE A 146 -2.19 22.30 15.93
C PHE A 146 -3.30 23.15 16.54
N SER A 147 -2.93 24.24 17.19
CA SER A 147 -3.84 25.30 17.57
C SER A 147 -3.40 26.59 16.88
N ASP A 148 -4.35 27.32 16.33
CA ASP A 148 -4.14 28.66 15.79
C ASP A 148 -4.08 29.67 16.96
N ASP A 149 -3.13 30.63 16.92
CA ASP A 149 -2.89 31.64 17.97
C ASP A 149 -4.03 32.69 18.11
N GLU A 150 -4.87 32.85 17.07
CA GLU A 150 -6.06 33.71 17.01
C GLU A 150 -7.36 32.99 17.42
N TYR A 151 -7.47 31.67 17.19
CA TYR A 151 -8.73 30.93 17.32
C TYR A 151 -8.72 29.79 18.34
N ALA A 152 -7.59 29.39 18.93
CA ALA A 152 -7.47 28.26 19.86
C ALA A 152 -8.11 26.93 19.37
N ALA A 153 -8.53 26.88 18.10
CA ALA A 153 -9.36 25.85 17.52
C ALA A 153 -8.71 25.41 16.20
N GLY A 154 -7.47 24.94 16.28
CA GLY A 154 -7.01 23.99 15.28
C GLY A 154 -7.47 22.59 15.71
N PRO A 155 -7.43 21.60 14.81
CA PRO A 155 -7.96 20.30 15.13
C PRO A 155 -7.16 19.70 16.27
N LEU A 156 -7.82 19.58 17.42
CA LEU A 156 -7.27 18.85 18.55
C LEU A 156 -7.32 17.35 18.22
N HIS A 157 -6.51 16.56 18.91
CA HIS A 157 -6.72 15.11 18.87
C HIS A 157 -8.15 14.79 19.37
N ASN A 158 -8.68 13.63 18.99
CA ASN A 158 -10.06 13.19 19.31
C ASN A 158 -11.20 13.98 18.64
N GLU A 159 -10.92 14.81 17.64
CA GLU A 159 -11.97 15.49 16.85
C GLU A 159 -12.31 14.78 15.53
N ILE A 160 -11.75 13.58 15.30
CA ILE A 160 -12.08 12.76 14.13
C ILE A 160 -13.47 12.17 14.35
N GLU A 161 -14.41 12.52 13.46
CA GLU A 161 -15.77 11.97 13.47
C GLU A 161 -15.74 10.43 13.42
N ALA A 162 -16.53 9.81 14.30
CA ALA A 162 -16.71 8.36 14.30
C ALA A 162 -17.30 7.89 12.96
N PRO A 163 -16.79 6.79 12.38
CA PRO A 163 -17.35 6.25 11.14
C PRO A 163 -18.83 5.88 11.30
N GLY A 164 -19.60 5.99 10.21
CA GLY A 164 -20.98 5.53 10.22
C GLY A 164 -21.11 4.03 10.50
N PRO A 165 -22.30 3.53 10.88
CA PRO A 165 -22.52 2.13 11.25
C PRO A 165 -22.23 1.13 10.11
N ASP A 166 -22.27 1.58 8.85
CA ASP A 166 -21.98 0.76 7.67
C ASP A 166 -20.49 0.79 7.27
N ASN A 167 -19.65 1.52 8.01
CA ASN A 167 -18.22 1.68 7.71
C ASN A 167 -17.37 0.86 8.67
N ASN A 168 -16.95 -0.32 8.20
CA ASN A 168 -16.13 -1.28 8.95
C ASN A 168 -14.67 -1.33 8.45
N SER A 169 -14.25 -0.39 7.59
CA SER A 169 -12.91 -0.36 6.99
C SER A 169 -12.01 0.72 7.58
N ASP A 170 -12.59 1.79 8.12
CA ASP A 170 -11.83 2.86 8.75
C ASP A 170 -11.49 2.52 10.21
N PHE A 171 -10.22 2.65 10.57
CA PHE A 171 -9.77 2.50 11.95
C PHE A 171 -10.19 3.70 12.79
N TRP A 172 -10.93 3.45 13.87
CA TRP A 172 -11.36 4.48 14.80
C TRP A 172 -11.48 3.93 16.23
N VAL A 173 -11.11 4.75 17.21
CA VAL A 173 -11.26 4.47 18.65
C VAL A 173 -11.80 5.70 19.37
N ASN A 174 -12.42 5.49 20.54
CA ASN A 174 -13.02 6.58 21.31
C ASN A 174 -12.00 7.59 21.86
N ASP A 175 -10.74 7.18 22.02
CA ASP A 175 -9.67 8.02 22.59
C ASP A 175 -8.31 7.70 21.98
N PHE A 176 -7.83 8.61 21.12
CA PHE A 176 -6.49 8.65 20.54
C PHE A 176 -5.47 9.28 21.50
N SER A 177 -5.43 8.78 22.74
CA SER A 177 -4.48 9.24 23.76
C SER A 177 -3.07 8.71 23.51
N ARG A 178 -2.10 9.29 24.22
CA ARG A 178 -0.73 8.77 24.24
C ARG A 178 -0.68 7.29 24.64
N GLU A 179 -1.48 6.89 25.63
CA GLU A 179 -1.55 5.52 26.10
C GLU A 179 -2.04 4.57 25.00
N HIS A 180 -3.02 5.00 24.19
CA HIS A 180 -3.48 4.23 23.04
C HIS A 180 -2.32 3.91 22.08
N TYR A 181 -1.53 4.90 21.66
CA TYR A 181 -0.41 4.69 20.74
C TYR A 181 0.72 3.87 21.36
N GLU A 182 1.01 4.07 22.65
CA GLU A 182 2.02 3.26 23.36
C GLU A 182 1.62 1.79 23.38
N LYS A 183 0.35 1.48 23.66
CA LYS A 183 -0.13 0.11 23.65
C LYS A 183 -0.17 -0.47 22.24
N MET A 184 -0.78 0.24 21.29
CA MET A 184 -0.93 -0.22 19.91
C MET A 184 0.42 -0.52 19.23
N LEU A 185 1.44 0.31 19.46
CA LEU A 185 2.72 0.19 18.74
C LEU A 185 3.75 -0.70 19.43
N PHE A 186 3.66 -0.88 20.76
CA PHE A 186 4.73 -1.50 21.55
C PHE A 186 4.28 -2.63 22.47
N THR A 187 3.00 -3.02 22.46
CA THR A 187 2.54 -4.19 23.22
C THR A 187 2.85 -5.45 22.43
N GLU A 188 3.69 -6.31 22.98
CA GLU A 188 4.02 -7.61 22.38
C GLU A 188 2.77 -8.49 22.28
N GLY A 189 2.51 -9.02 21.08
CA GLY A 189 1.32 -9.86 20.83
C GLY A 189 0.03 -9.05 20.64
N GLY A 190 0.15 -7.74 20.44
CA GLY A 190 -0.96 -6.87 20.09
C GLY A 190 -1.69 -6.24 21.27
N TYR A 191 -2.66 -5.38 20.93
CA TYR A 191 -3.45 -4.59 21.86
C TYR A 191 -4.94 -4.61 21.50
N ASP A 192 -5.78 -4.84 22.50
CA ASP A 192 -7.24 -4.78 22.39
C ASP A 192 -7.75 -3.35 22.57
N ALA A 193 -8.08 -2.71 21.45
CA ALA A 193 -8.76 -1.42 21.42
C ALA A 193 -10.28 -1.59 21.53
N ILE A 194 -10.97 -0.56 22.03
CA ILE A 194 -12.44 -0.52 22.05
C ILE A 194 -12.91 0.40 20.92
N ASP A 195 -13.71 -0.15 20.02
CA ASP A 195 -14.26 0.60 18.89
C ASP A 195 -15.50 1.43 19.29
N GLN A 196 -16.13 2.05 18.29
CA GLN A 196 -17.34 2.88 18.47
C GLN A 196 -18.59 2.12 18.93
N ASN A 197 -18.64 0.81 18.69
CA ASN A 197 -19.74 -0.06 19.08
C ASN A 197 -19.52 -0.65 20.49
N GLY A 198 -18.35 -0.41 21.09
CA GLY A 198 -17.92 -1.04 22.32
C GLY A 198 -17.34 -2.44 22.12
N ASP A 199 -17.11 -2.84 20.86
CA ASP A 199 -16.52 -4.11 20.51
C ASP A 199 -14.99 -4.05 20.63
N THR A 200 -14.40 -5.22 20.92
CA THR A 200 -12.94 -5.34 21.04
C THR A 200 -12.31 -5.55 19.67
N LEU A 201 -11.41 -4.65 19.30
CA LEU A 201 -10.59 -4.74 18.10
C LEU A 201 -9.18 -5.17 18.51
N HIS A 202 -8.83 -6.42 18.19
CA HIS A 202 -7.48 -6.93 18.41
C HIS A 202 -6.53 -6.35 17.34
N LEU A 203 -5.52 -5.60 17.79
CA LEU A 203 -4.51 -4.99 16.94
C LEU A 203 -3.20 -5.75 17.12
N ASP A 204 -2.88 -6.64 16.17
CA ASP A 204 -1.61 -7.36 16.18
C ASP A 204 -0.43 -6.39 16.04
N SER A 205 0.60 -6.56 16.87
CA SER A 205 1.88 -5.82 16.82
C SER A 205 2.90 -6.46 15.87
#